data_AF-A0A5R2N6Q8-F1
#
_entry.id   AF-A0A5R2N6Q8-F1
#
_cell.length_a   1.000
_cell.length_b   1.000
_cell.length_c   1.000
_cell.angle_alpha   90.00
_cell.angle_beta   90.00
_cell.angle_gamma   90.00
#
_symmetry.space_group_name_H-M   'P 1'
#
loop_
_entity.id
_entity.type
_entity.pdbx_description
1 polymer ?
#
loop_
_entity_poly.entity_id
_entity_poly.type
_entity_poly.pdbx_seq_one_letter_code
_entity_poly.pdbx_strand_id
1 'polypeptide(L)'
;MRATEGRGEAIGHHGELIQGVFEDQNARLHRGLISLPCRHRKSTANFKNNGEERLSVTPQHCQKAKRAAELTLKTFARSSIGGRLTIKSNIPIG
;
A
#
# COMPACT_ATOMS: atom_id res chain seq x y z
N MET A 1 -8.43 26.48 -3.34
CA MET A 1 -7.04 26.07 -3.00
C MET A 1 -6.89 24.60 -3.39
N ARG A 2 -5.93 24.20 -4.23
CA ARG A 2 -5.70 22.77 -4.51
C ARG A 2 -5.00 22.16 -3.30
N ALA A 3 -5.51 21.05 -2.77
CA ALA A 3 -4.82 20.30 -1.72
C ALA A 3 -3.46 19.84 -2.26
N THR A 4 -2.37 20.27 -1.62
CA THR A 4 -1.00 19.87 -1.95
C THR A 4 -0.53 18.68 -1.13
N GLU A 5 -1.37 18.20 -0.22
CA GLU A 5 -1.08 17.08 0.68
C GLU A 5 -2.24 16.09 0.70
N GLY A 6 -1.92 14.81 0.89
CA GLY A 6 -2.87 13.72 1.04
C GLY A 6 -2.36 12.66 2.00
N ARG A 7 -3.27 11.98 2.71
CA ARG A 7 -2.95 10.95 3.70
C ARG A 7 -3.77 9.68 3.46
N GLY A 8 -3.14 8.53 3.64
CA GLY A 8 -3.79 7.21 3.66
C GLY A 8 -3.29 6.34 4.82
N GLU A 9 -4.12 5.43 5.30
CA GLU A 9 -3.79 4.45 6.34
C GLU A 9 -4.20 3.04 5.88
N ALA A 10 -3.36 2.06 6.19
CA ALA A 10 -3.65 0.65 6.00
C ALA A 10 -3.33 -0.14 7.27
N ILE A 11 -4.13 -1.17 7.57
CA ILE A 11 -3.88 -2.12 8.66
C ILE A 11 -3.07 -3.31 8.17
N GLY A 12 -2.27 -3.91 9.06
CA GLY A 12 -1.64 -5.20 8.82
C GLY A 12 -2.66 -6.34 8.96
N HIS A 13 -2.22 -7.53 8.56
CA HIS A 13 -2.97 -8.77 8.72
C HIS A 13 -2.05 -9.91 9.16
N HIS A 14 -2.58 -10.85 9.93
CA HIS A 14 -1.90 -12.11 10.24
C HIS A 14 -1.88 -12.94 8.97
N GLY A 15 -0.68 -13.31 8.47
CA GLY A 15 -0.46 -13.89 7.15
C GLY A 15 -1.50 -14.89 6.66
N GLU A 16 -1.16 -16.17 6.64
CA GLU A 16 -1.99 -17.21 6.05
C GLU A 16 -2.44 -18.16 7.16
N LEU A 17 -3.65 -17.95 7.67
CA LEU A 17 -4.23 -18.93 8.61
C LEU A 17 -4.60 -20.21 7.88
N ILE A 18 -5.19 -20.03 6.70
CA ILE A 18 -5.52 -21.09 5.78
C ILE A 18 -5.11 -20.56 4.41
N GLN A 19 -4.23 -21.27 3.72
CA GLN A 19 -3.91 -21.02 2.33
C GLN A 19 -3.75 -22.37 1.64
N GLY A 20 -4.36 -22.52 0.47
CA GLY A 20 -4.25 -23.76 -0.28
C GLY A 20 -5.31 -23.91 -1.35
N VAL A 21 -5.40 -25.14 -1.85
CA VAL A 21 -6.43 -25.59 -2.80
C VAL A 21 -7.34 -26.56 -2.05
N PHE A 22 -8.64 -26.30 -2.09
CA PHE A 22 -9.67 -27.05 -1.38
C PHE A 22 -10.68 -27.58 -2.37
N GLU A 23 -11.10 -28.83 -2.19
CA GLU A 23 -12.14 -29.44 -3.00
C GLU A 23 -13.52 -29.14 -2.40
N ASP A 24 -14.48 -28.73 -3.22
CA ASP A 24 -15.88 -28.60 -2.81
C ASP A 24 -16.67 -29.90 -2.93
N GLN A 25 -17.94 -29.88 -2.52
CA GLN A 25 -18.85 -31.03 -2.60
C GLN A 25 -19.11 -31.57 -4.03
N ASN A 26 -18.71 -30.84 -5.07
CA ASN A 26 -18.83 -31.23 -6.48
C ASN A 26 -17.46 -31.60 -7.11
N ALA A 27 -16.45 -31.89 -6.29
CA ALA A 27 -15.09 -32.20 -6.72
C ALA A 27 -14.36 -31.04 -7.43
N ARG A 28 -14.77 -29.78 -7.22
CA ARG A 28 -14.12 -28.62 -7.84
C ARG A 28 -13.05 -28.06 -6.92
N LEU A 29 -11.90 -27.73 -7.49
CA LEU A 29 -10.77 -27.13 -6.77
C LEU A 29 -10.92 -25.62 -6.64
N HIS A 30 -10.82 -25.12 -5.41
CA HIS A 30 -10.92 -23.71 -5.04
C HIS A 30 -9.65 -23.24 -4.36
N ARG A 31 -9.11 -22.10 -4.79
CA ARG A 31 -8.00 -21.45 -4.09
C ARG A 31 -8.56 -20.63 -2.94
N GLY A 32 -8.22 -21.02 -1.72
CA GLY A 32 -8.65 -20.34 -0.50
C GLY A 32 -7.49 -19.60 0.15
N LEU A 33 -7.76 -18.37 0.61
CA LEU A 33 -6.91 -17.65 1.54
C LEU A 33 -7.79 -17.06 2.64
N ILE A 34 -7.49 -17.41 3.88
CA ILE A 34 -8.08 -16.80 5.07
C ILE A 34 -6.96 -16.15 5.87
N SER A 35 -7.15 -14.88 6.16
CA SER A 35 -6.24 -14.03 6.91
C SER A 35 -7.02 -13.27 7.98
N LEU A 36 -6.39 -12.91 9.09
CA LEU A 36 -7.03 -12.13 10.16
C LEU A 36 -6.53 -10.69 10.18
N PRO A 37 -7.42 -9.68 10.27
CA PRO A 37 -7.01 -8.30 10.47
C PRO A 37 -6.21 -8.11 11.75
N CYS A 38 -5.07 -7.42 11.66
CA CYS A 38 -4.22 -7.08 12.79
C CYS A 38 -4.30 -5.57 13.06
N ARG A 39 -5.45 -5.09 13.56
CA ARG A 39 -5.80 -3.65 13.58
C ARG A 39 -4.85 -2.74 14.38
N HIS A 40 -4.08 -3.31 15.31
CA HIS A 40 -3.07 -2.58 16.08
C HIS A 40 -1.77 -2.36 15.30
N ARG A 41 -1.58 -3.07 14.19
CA ARG A 41 -0.48 -2.89 13.24
C ARG A 41 -0.98 -2.06 12.05
N LYS A 42 -0.32 -0.92 11.81
CA LYS A 42 -0.74 0.11 10.86
C LYS A 42 0.45 0.72 10.14
N SER A 43 0.21 1.11 8.89
CA SER A 43 1.09 1.94 8.09
C SER A 43 0.33 3.16 7.60
N THR A 44 0.92 4.34 7.77
CA THR A 44 0.40 5.61 7.27
C THR A 44 1.30 6.12 6.14
N ALA A 45 0.69 6.56 5.05
CA ALA A 45 1.35 7.25 3.95
C ALA A 45 0.90 8.72 3.92
N ASN A 46 1.86 9.64 3.89
CA ASN A 46 1.59 11.07 3.67
C ASN A 46 2.31 11.50 2.39
N PHE A 47 1.56 12.00 1.42
CA PHE A 47 2.10 12.55 0.19
C PHE A 47 2.03 14.07 0.25
N LYS A 48 3.12 14.73 -0.12
CA LYS A 48 3.20 16.18 -0.29
C LYS A 48 3.74 16.50 -1.67
N ASN A 49 2.96 17.21 -2.47
CA ASN A 49 3.44 17.84 -3.69
C ASN A 49 4.31 19.04 -3.31
N ASN A 50 5.57 19.00 -3.72
CA ASN A 50 6.56 20.04 -3.47
C ASN A 50 7.06 20.71 -4.76
N GLY A 51 6.39 20.49 -5.90
CA GLY A 51 6.78 21.01 -7.20
C GLY A 51 7.91 20.24 -7.89
N GLU A 52 8.46 19.20 -7.29
CA GLU A 52 9.42 18.32 -7.96
C GLU A 52 8.74 17.49 -9.06
N GLU A 53 9.49 17.13 -10.10
CA GLU A 53 9.00 16.24 -11.16
C GLU A 53 8.98 14.77 -10.73
N ARG A 54 9.87 14.39 -9.79
CA ARG A 54 10.07 13.00 -9.37
C ARG A 54 9.48 12.75 -7.99
N LEU A 55 9.09 11.49 -7.76
CA LEU A 55 8.66 11.04 -6.45
C LEU A 55 9.85 10.54 -5.63
N SER A 56 9.98 11.04 -4.40
CA SER A 56 10.88 10.51 -3.37
C SER A 56 10.08 9.81 -2.28
N VAL A 57 10.70 8.84 -1.60
CA VAL A 57 10.08 8.14 -0.46
C VAL A 57 11.01 8.15 0.75
N THR A 58 10.42 8.31 1.93
CA THR A 58 11.10 8.20 3.22
C THR A 58 10.29 7.25 4.12
N PRO A 59 10.90 6.21 4.71
CA PRO A 59 12.30 5.79 4.54
C PRO A 59 12.59 5.20 3.14
N GLN A 60 13.86 5.25 2.72
CA GLN A 60 14.25 4.92 1.34
C GLN A 60 14.01 3.45 0.95
N HIS A 61 13.93 2.53 1.91
CA HIS A 61 13.65 1.12 1.63
C HIS A 61 12.19 0.86 1.23
N CYS A 62 11.27 1.83 1.40
CA CYS A 62 9.85 1.69 1.05
C CYS A 62 9.58 1.82 -0.47
N GLN A 63 10.39 1.14 -1.30
CA GLN A 63 10.31 1.23 -2.77
C GLN A 63 8.96 0.74 -3.33
N LYS A 64 8.34 -0.27 -2.69
CA LYS A 64 6.98 -0.72 -3.05
C LYS A 64 5.95 0.41 -2.90
N ALA A 65 6.04 1.19 -1.83
CA ALA A 65 5.14 2.32 -1.60
C ALA A 65 5.40 3.46 -2.60
N LYS A 66 6.68 3.77 -2.89
CA LYS A 66 7.06 4.70 -3.95
C LYS A 66 6.43 4.29 -5.29
N ARG A 67 6.60 3.03 -5.67
CA ARG A 67 6.07 2.50 -6.93
C ARG A 67 4.54 2.57 -6.99
N ALA A 68 3.85 2.24 -5.90
CA ALA A 68 2.39 2.35 -5.83
C ALA A 68 1.93 3.80 -6.04
N ALA A 69 2.58 4.77 -5.39
CA ALA A 69 2.27 6.17 -5.57
C ALA A 69 2.56 6.65 -7.01
N GLU A 70 3.69 6.26 -7.62
CA GLU A 70 3.97 6.57 -9.04
C GLU A 70 2.88 6.05 -9.98
N LEU A 71 2.39 4.82 -9.76
CA LEU A 71 1.30 4.24 -10.54
C LEU A 71 -0.01 5.02 -10.35
N THR A 72 -0.33 5.41 -9.11
CA THR A 72 -1.49 6.25 -8.81
C THR A 72 -1.39 7.60 -9.52
N LEU A 73 -0.23 8.28 -9.45
CA LEU A 73 -0.05 9.58 -10.10
C LEU A 73 -0.13 9.44 -11.63
N LYS A 74 0.49 8.41 -12.22
CA LYS A 74 0.38 8.13 -13.66
C LYS A 74 -1.07 7.90 -14.09
N THR A 75 -1.89 7.29 -13.25
CA THR A 75 -3.28 6.93 -13.58
C THR A 75 -4.24 8.08 -13.40
N PHE A 76 -4.06 8.89 -12.35
CA PHE A 76 -5.08 9.87 -11.92
C PHE A 76 -4.64 11.33 -11.98
N ALA A 77 -3.34 11.64 -12.11
CA ALA A 77 -2.89 13.01 -12.18
C ALA A 77 -3.18 13.64 -13.55
N ARG A 78 -3.67 14.88 -13.54
CA ARG A 78 -3.94 15.66 -14.77
C ARG A 78 -2.66 16.18 -15.45
N SER A 79 -1.54 16.18 -14.73
CA SER A 79 -0.23 16.65 -15.18
C SER A 79 0.84 15.85 -14.44
N SER A 80 2.06 15.83 -14.99
CA SER A 80 3.21 15.28 -14.27
C SER A 80 3.37 15.99 -12.93
N ILE A 81 3.24 15.22 -11.85
CA ILE A 81 3.40 15.69 -10.47
C ILE A 81 4.32 14.71 -9.75
N GLY A 82 5.38 15.23 -9.14
CA GLY A 82 6.22 14.51 -8.20
C GLY A 82 5.91 14.93 -6.77
N GLY A 83 6.85 14.68 -5.87
CA GLY A 83 6.65 15.01 -4.47
C GLY A 83 7.43 14.13 -3.50
N ARG A 84 7.10 14.29 -2.23
CA ARG A 84 7.63 13.47 -1.15
C ARG A 84 6.54 12.58 -0.58
N LEU A 85 6.83 11.28 -0.52
CA LEU A 85 6.02 10.28 0.16
C LEU A 85 6.70 9.89 1.49
N THR A 86 6.02 10.10 2.62
CA THR A 86 6.51 9.68 3.93
C THR A 86 5.67 8.51 4.44
N ILE A 87 6.34 7.40 4.73
CA ILE A 87 5.75 6.18 5.29
C ILE A 87 6.15 6.08 6.76
N LYS A 88 5.14 5.93 7.63
CA LYS A 88 5.33 5.60 9.04
C LYS A 88 4.56 4.31 9.33
N SER A 89 5.27 3.28 9.77
CA SER A 89 4.69 1.96 10.02
C SER A 89 5.16 1.41 11.36
N ASN A 90 4.25 0.79 12.10
CA ASN A 90 4.59 -0.08 13.24
C ASN A 90 4.45 -1.58 12.89
N ILE A 91 4.20 -1.90 11.61
CA ILE A 91 4.28 -3.25 11.07
C ILE A 91 5.76 -3.62 10.93
N PRO A 92 6.23 -4.72 11.54
CA PRO A 92 7.61 -5.18 11.39
C PRO A 92 7.96 -5.43 9.92
N ILE A 93 9.21 -5.14 9.57
CA ILE A 93 9.76 -5.50 8.26
C ILE A 93 10.12 -6.99 8.31
N GLY A 94 9.71 -7.74 7.28
CA GLY A 94 10.03 -9.15 7.10
C GLY A 94 10.42 -9.44 5.65
#